data_AF-A0A356R5R7-F1
#
_entry.id   AF-A0A356R5R7-F1
#
_cell.length_a   1.000
_cell.length_b   1.000
_cell.length_c   1.000
_cell.angle_alpha   90.00
_cell.angle_beta   90.00
_cell.angle_gamma   90.00
#
_symmetry.space_group_name_H-M   'P 1'
#
loop_
_entity.id
_entity.type
_entity.pdbx_description
1 polymer ?
#
loop_
_entity_poly.entity_id
_entity_poly.type
_entity_poly.pdbx_seq_one_letter_code
_entity_poly.pdbx_strand_id
1 'polypeptide(L)'
;MNQSTRTLPAEFRNLSELAHNVWWSWSPEGRAVFSYIDPTLWRLTYHDPIKQLQRIASNRLEALGQDTEFLRLYREAMNAFHAYMEAKDHWFGRTYPQWQDRTIAYFSAEFGLHRSVPLYSGGLGILAGDHLKEASDLGVPLVAVGFMYNQAYFRQVVDSNGWQEAVYDSVDPMMMPIELARTPEGELAKVHVQLGSRMVTCVIWQVQVGRVSLYLLDTDSPENSPEDRHLTARLYGGDHRTRLCQELLLGIGGVRALRAVGRDPHVWHANEGHPAFFLVERMREHFQ
;
A
#
# COMPACT_ATOMS: atom_id res chain seq x y z
N MET A 1 -2.97 -19.41 5.59
CA MET A 1 -3.44 -19.62 6.98
C MET A 1 -2.43 -18.93 7.87
N ASN A 2 -2.72 -17.93 8.71
CA ASN A 2 -3.95 -17.37 9.26
C ASN A 2 -3.97 -15.86 9.00
N GLN A 3 -5.00 -15.33 8.33
CA GLN A 3 -5.43 -13.99 8.70
C GLN A 3 -6.15 -14.18 10.03
N SER A 4 -5.58 -13.71 11.13
CA SER A 4 -6.31 -13.63 12.41
C SER A 4 -7.34 -12.50 12.29
N THR A 5 -8.29 -12.63 11.37
CA THR A 5 -9.45 -11.75 11.28
C THR A 5 -10.30 -12.04 12.49
N ARG A 6 -10.17 -11.19 13.49
CA ARG A 6 -11.16 -11.09 14.55
C ARG A 6 -12.55 -11.04 13.92
N THR A 7 -13.41 -12.00 14.26
CA THR A 7 -14.76 -12.07 13.69
C THR A 7 -15.54 -10.83 14.10
N LEU A 8 -15.95 -10.04 13.12
CA LEU A 8 -16.82 -8.88 13.33
C LEU A 8 -18.28 -9.34 13.43
N PRO A 9 -19.12 -8.66 14.23
CA PRO A 9 -20.56 -8.89 14.27
C PRO A 9 -21.22 -8.82 12.88
N ALA A 10 -22.29 -9.59 12.69
CA ALA A 10 -22.93 -9.77 11.39
C ALA A 10 -23.47 -8.46 10.79
N GLU A 11 -23.83 -7.51 11.65
CA GLU A 11 -24.41 -6.21 11.35
C GLU A 11 -23.42 -5.26 10.64
N PHE A 12 -22.11 -5.45 10.87
CA PHE A 12 -21.05 -4.64 10.28
C PHE A 12 -19.84 -5.47 9.84
N ARG A 13 -20.08 -6.72 9.41
CA ARG A 13 -19.05 -7.67 8.99
C ARG A 13 -18.16 -7.16 7.85
N ASN A 14 -18.66 -6.27 6.99
CA ASN A 14 -17.90 -5.70 5.87
C ASN A 14 -17.03 -4.51 6.30
N LEU A 15 -17.00 -4.13 7.57
CA LEU A 15 -16.12 -3.06 8.06
C LEU A 15 -14.63 -3.36 7.79
N SER A 16 -14.25 -4.65 7.73
CA SER A 16 -12.90 -5.05 7.34
C SER A 16 -12.53 -4.57 5.94
N GLU A 17 -13.48 -4.56 5.00
CA GLU A 17 -13.26 -4.08 3.63
C GLU A 17 -12.89 -2.58 3.64
N LEU A 18 -13.67 -1.78 4.36
CA LEU A 18 -13.39 -0.35 4.55
C LEU A 18 -12.03 -0.14 5.23
N ALA A 19 -11.66 -0.97 6.21
CA ALA A 19 -10.39 -0.83 6.92
C ALA A 19 -9.16 -1.12 6.03
N HIS A 20 -9.27 -2.02 5.05
CA HIS A 20 -8.18 -2.43 4.15
C HIS A 20 -8.05 -1.56 2.89
N ASN A 21 -8.99 -0.66 2.62
CA ASN A 21 -8.86 0.34 1.56
C ASN A 21 -8.55 1.71 2.16
N VAL A 22 -7.38 2.29 1.89
CA VAL A 22 -6.96 3.55 2.53
C VAL A 22 -7.81 4.76 2.13
N TRP A 23 -8.83 4.63 1.28
CA TRP A 23 -9.84 5.65 1.00
C TRP A 23 -10.45 6.29 2.25
N TRP A 24 -10.68 5.49 3.31
CA TRP A 24 -11.16 6.01 4.59
C TRP A 24 -10.26 7.14 5.11
N SER A 25 -8.98 7.17 4.73
CA SER A 25 -8.02 8.14 5.24
C SER A 25 -8.16 9.51 4.61
N TRP A 26 -8.91 9.72 3.52
CA TRP A 26 -9.28 11.06 3.01
C TRP A 26 -10.78 11.28 2.85
N SER A 27 -11.62 10.27 3.12
CA SER A 27 -13.07 10.44 3.25
C SER A 27 -13.49 10.78 4.69
N PRO A 28 -14.24 11.88 4.92
CA PRO A 28 -14.83 12.19 6.21
C PRO A 28 -15.73 11.07 6.75
N GLU A 29 -16.53 10.44 5.89
CA GLU A 29 -17.47 9.38 6.23
C GLU A 29 -16.72 8.13 6.74
N GLY A 30 -15.67 7.72 6.02
CA GLY A 30 -14.83 6.59 6.42
C GLY A 30 -14.12 6.84 7.76
N ARG A 31 -13.53 8.04 7.96
CA ARG A 31 -12.88 8.38 9.25
C ARG A 31 -13.87 8.41 10.41
N ALA A 32 -15.10 8.89 10.18
CA ALA A 32 -16.11 9.02 11.22
C ALA A 32 -16.47 7.67 11.85
N VAL A 33 -16.56 6.61 11.04
CA VAL A 33 -16.82 5.24 11.54
C VAL A 33 -15.77 4.80 12.55
N PHE A 34 -14.49 4.86 12.20
CA PHE A 34 -13.40 4.41 13.08
C PHE A 34 -13.25 5.29 14.32
N SER A 35 -13.52 6.59 14.18
CA SER A 35 -13.57 7.50 15.33
C SER A 35 -14.71 7.18 16.30
N TYR A 36 -15.87 6.72 15.81
CA TYR A 36 -17.04 6.41 16.65
C TYR A 36 -16.84 5.09 17.43
N ILE A 37 -16.20 4.11 16.80
CA ILE A 37 -15.97 2.77 17.37
C ILE A 37 -15.38 2.87 18.78
N ASP A 38 -14.25 3.57 18.91
CA ASP A 38 -13.61 3.88 20.19
C ASP A 38 -12.68 5.10 20.00
N PRO A 39 -13.11 6.31 20.39
CA PRO A 39 -12.34 7.55 20.18
C PRO A 39 -10.99 7.58 20.90
N THR A 40 -10.85 6.81 21.99
CA THR A 40 -9.59 6.75 22.75
C THR A 40 -8.63 5.81 22.06
N LEU A 41 -9.07 4.60 21.70
CA LEU A 41 -8.26 3.65 20.97
C LEU A 41 -7.90 4.17 19.57
N TRP A 42 -8.79 4.94 18.93
CA TRP A 42 -8.55 5.61 17.65
C TRP A 42 -7.32 6.52 17.71
N ARG A 43 -7.20 7.33 18.78
CA ARG A 43 -6.03 8.19 19.01
C ARG A 43 -4.78 7.38 19.39
N LEU A 44 -4.92 6.38 20.25
CA LEU A 44 -3.80 5.54 20.73
C LEU A 44 -3.21 4.65 19.62
N THR A 45 -3.97 4.35 18.58
CA THR A 45 -3.52 3.59 17.41
C THR A 45 -3.01 4.49 16.28
N TYR A 46 -2.89 5.80 16.52
CA TYR A 46 -2.53 6.79 15.51
C TYR A 46 -3.45 6.77 14.30
N HIS A 47 -4.75 6.58 14.55
CA HIS A 47 -5.78 6.54 13.51
C HIS A 47 -5.58 5.40 12.52
N ASP A 48 -5.22 4.20 13.02
CA ASP A 48 -5.01 3.01 12.21
C ASP A 48 -6.15 2.00 12.43
N PRO A 49 -7.07 1.83 11.46
CA PRO A 49 -8.21 0.94 11.60
C PRO A 49 -7.84 -0.51 11.87
N ILE A 50 -6.76 -1.01 11.27
CA ILE A 50 -6.32 -2.39 11.43
C ILE A 50 -5.88 -2.61 12.88
N LYS A 51 -5.03 -1.70 13.40
CA LYS A 51 -4.61 -1.75 14.81
C LYS A 51 -5.77 -1.58 15.78
N GLN A 52 -6.73 -0.71 15.48
CA GLN A 52 -7.90 -0.49 16.32
C GLN A 52 -8.78 -1.75 16.41
N LEU A 53 -9.13 -2.34 15.27
CA LEU A 53 -10.00 -3.52 15.22
C LEU A 53 -9.36 -4.77 15.85
N GLN A 54 -8.03 -4.86 15.83
CA GLN A 54 -7.34 -5.93 16.55
C GLN A 54 -7.33 -5.72 18.08
N ARG A 55 -7.27 -4.48 18.56
CA ARG A 55 -7.11 -4.15 19.99
C ARG A 55 -8.42 -3.88 20.74
N ILE A 56 -9.52 -3.60 20.05
CA ILE A 56 -10.82 -3.30 20.67
C ILE A 56 -11.29 -4.42 21.61
N ALA A 57 -12.12 -4.14 22.61
CA ALA A 57 -12.68 -5.19 23.47
C ALA A 57 -13.92 -5.84 22.81
N SER A 58 -14.13 -7.15 23.02
CA SER A 58 -15.23 -7.87 22.36
C SER A 58 -16.62 -7.37 22.79
N ASN A 59 -16.77 -7.03 24.07
CA ASN A 59 -17.99 -6.42 24.60
C ASN A 59 -18.31 -5.06 23.92
N ARG A 60 -17.30 -4.29 23.50
CA ARG A 60 -17.52 -3.05 22.75
C ARG A 60 -18.02 -3.34 21.34
N LEU A 61 -17.49 -4.35 20.66
CA LEU A 61 -17.99 -4.77 19.35
C LEU A 61 -19.44 -5.27 19.43
N GLU A 62 -19.77 -6.07 20.44
CA GLU A 62 -21.14 -6.54 20.69
C GLU A 62 -22.09 -5.37 20.95
N ALA A 63 -21.68 -4.39 21.78
CA ALA A 63 -22.46 -3.19 22.04
C ALA A 63 -22.70 -2.37 20.77
N LEU A 64 -21.69 -2.22 19.91
CA LEU A 64 -21.81 -1.54 18.61
C LEU A 64 -22.80 -2.25 17.67
N GLY A 65 -22.93 -3.58 17.77
CA GLY A 65 -23.91 -4.36 17.02
C GLY A 65 -25.37 -4.04 17.36
N GLN A 66 -25.61 -3.45 18.54
CA GLN A 66 -26.94 -3.02 19.00
C GLN A 66 -27.10 -1.48 18.97
N ASP A 67 -26.06 -0.75 18.59
CA ASP A 67 -26.03 0.71 18.58
C ASP A 67 -26.60 1.25 17.26
N THR A 68 -27.83 1.76 17.31
CA THR A 68 -28.53 2.28 16.13
C THR A 68 -27.83 3.47 15.48
N GLU A 69 -27.12 4.30 16.26
CA GLU A 69 -26.42 5.47 15.72
C GLU A 69 -25.16 5.01 14.96
N PHE A 70 -24.37 4.13 15.57
CA PHE A 70 -23.22 3.52 14.90
C PHE A 70 -23.62 2.80 13.62
N LEU A 71 -24.67 1.96 13.67
CA LEU A 71 -25.10 1.20 12.51
C LEU A 71 -25.57 2.10 11.36
N ARG A 72 -26.21 3.23 11.66
CA ARG A 72 -26.56 4.24 10.65
C ARG A 72 -25.30 4.85 10.03
N LEU A 73 -24.36 5.31 10.87
CA LEU A 73 -23.09 5.90 10.42
C LEU A 73 -22.28 4.93 9.56
N TYR A 74 -22.19 3.67 9.99
CA TYR A 74 -21.53 2.59 9.26
C TYR A 74 -22.17 2.36 7.88
N ARG A 75 -23.50 2.25 7.81
CA ARG A 75 -24.20 2.06 6.53
C ARG A 75 -23.99 3.24 5.58
N GLU A 76 -24.03 4.47 6.09
CA GLU A 76 -23.76 5.67 5.29
C GLU A 76 -22.35 5.65 4.71
N ALA A 77 -21.34 5.33 5.53
CA ALA A 77 -19.95 5.22 5.08
C ALA A 77 -19.74 4.10 4.06
N MET A 78 -20.33 2.92 4.28
CA MET A 78 -20.25 1.81 3.32
C MET A 78 -20.95 2.15 2.00
N ASN A 79 -22.12 2.81 2.05
CA ASN A 79 -22.81 3.26 0.85
C ASN A 79 -21.97 4.30 0.08
N ALA A 80 -21.36 5.25 0.77
CA ALA A 80 -20.46 6.23 0.16
C ALA A 80 -19.22 5.56 -0.45
N PHE A 81 -18.63 4.59 0.28
CA PHE A 81 -17.49 3.83 -0.19
C PHE A 81 -17.83 3.02 -1.46
N HIS A 82 -18.90 2.24 -1.45
CA HIS A 82 -19.30 1.47 -2.65
C HIS A 82 -19.69 2.39 -3.81
N ALA A 83 -20.46 3.46 -3.56
CA ALA A 83 -20.82 4.43 -4.59
C ALA A 83 -19.57 5.08 -5.20
N TYR A 84 -18.57 5.40 -4.40
CA TYR A 84 -17.27 5.82 -4.88
C TYR A 84 -16.64 4.71 -5.73
N MET A 85 -16.40 3.52 -5.18
CA MET A 85 -15.68 2.46 -5.89
C MET A 85 -16.33 2.03 -7.21
N GLU A 86 -17.66 2.04 -7.29
CA GLU A 86 -18.44 1.59 -8.46
C GLU A 86 -18.77 2.71 -9.47
N ALA A 87 -18.60 3.98 -9.10
CA ALA A 87 -18.91 5.11 -9.97
C ALA A 87 -18.16 4.99 -11.31
N LYS A 88 -18.89 5.15 -12.42
CA LYS A 88 -18.35 5.16 -13.80
C LYS A 88 -18.38 6.56 -14.43
N ASP A 89 -19.07 7.49 -13.79
CA ASP A 89 -19.23 8.88 -14.21
C ASP A 89 -18.19 9.82 -13.57
N HIS A 90 -17.09 9.27 -13.07
CA HIS A 90 -15.92 10.04 -12.66
C HIS A 90 -15.38 10.90 -13.81
N TRP A 91 -14.58 11.92 -13.46
CA TRP A 91 -14.13 12.92 -14.43
C TRP A 91 -13.38 12.30 -15.63
N PHE A 92 -12.47 11.35 -15.38
CA PHE A 92 -11.71 10.71 -16.45
C PHE A 92 -12.60 9.88 -17.38
N GLY A 93 -13.57 9.15 -16.83
CA GLY A 93 -14.49 8.32 -17.59
C GLY A 93 -15.36 9.13 -18.55
N ARG A 94 -15.79 10.32 -18.12
CA ARG A 94 -16.57 11.27 -18.94
C ARG A 94 -15.71 12.02 -19.96
N THR A 95 -14.50 12.43 -19.58
CA THR A 95 -13.65 13.32 -20.40
C THR A 95 -12.81 12.54 -21.41
N TYR A 96 -12.38 11.33 -21.06
CA TYR A 96 -11.48 10.49 -21.84
C TYR A 96 -11.97 9.04 -21.98
N PRO A 97 -13.23 8.81 -22.43
CA PRO A 97 -13.82 7.47 -22.49
C PRO A 97 -13.00 6.48 -23.33
N GLN A 98 -12.34 6.96 -24.39
CA GLN A 98 -11.50 6.17 -25.28
C GLN A 98 -10.19 5.68 -24.65
N TRP A 99 -9.81 6.21 -23.49
CA TRP A 99 -8.58 5.86 -22.76
C TRP A 99 -8.84 5.09 -21.45
N GLN A 100 -10.09 4.73 -21.16
CA GLN A 100 -10.45 4.04 -19.91
C GLN A 100 -9.70 2.71 -19.71
N ASP A 101 -9.45 1.97 -20.80
CA ASP A 101 -8.73 0.68 -20.75
C ASP A 101 -7.19 0.85 -20.87
N ARG A 102 -6.69 2.09 -20.86
CA ARG A 102 -5.27 2.39 -21.11
C ARG A 102 -4.56 2.69 -19.80
N THR A 103 -4.19 1.61 -19.10
CA THR A 103 -3.56 1.69 -17.78
C THR A 103 -2.23 2.45 -17.78
N ILE A 104 -2.00 3.27 -16.75
CA ILE A 104 -0.77 3.99 -16.46
C ILE A 104 -0.06 3.29 -15.29
N ALA A 105 1.21 2.96 -15.46
CA ALA A 105 2.09 2.46 -14.42
C ALA A 105 2.85 3.63 -13.77
N TYR A 106 2.69 3.83 -12.46
CA TYR A 106 3.39 4.87 -11.70
C TYR A 106 4.41 4.24 -10.74
N PHE A 107 5.70 4.47 -10.99
CA PHE A 107 6.77 3.90 -10.19
C PHE A 107 7.36 4.95 -9.26
N SER A 108 7.48 4.63 -7.98
CA SER A 108 8.11 5.49 -6.97
C SER A 108 8.79 4.65 -5.90
N ALA A 109 9.89 5.16 -5.34
CA ALA A 109 10.53 4.54 -4.19
C ALA A 109 9.71 4.73 -2.90
N GLU A 110 8.92 5.81 -2.81
CA GLU A 110 8.12 6.14 -1.62
C GLU A 110 6.68 6.58 -1.97
N PHE A 111 5.75 6.33 -1.04
CA PHE A 111 4.33 6.70 -1.11
C PHE A 111 3.79 7.17 0.25
N GLY A 112 3.42 8.45 0.32
CA GLY A 112 2.86 9.12 1.49
C GLY A 112 1.35 9.02 1.54
N LEU A 113 0.83 7.84 1.88
CA LEU A 113 -0.61 7.59 1.90
C LEU A 113 -1.27 8.03 3.21
N HIS A 114 -0.87 7.36 4.29
CA HIS A 114 -1.32 7.60 5.65
C HIS A 114 -0.30 6.96 6.63
N ARG A 115 -0.31 7.36 7.91
CA ARG A 115 0.59 6.81 8.94
C ARG A 115 0.47 5.30 9.17
N SER A 116 -0.67 4.70 8.80
CA SER A 116 -0.89 3.25 8.82
C SER A 116 -0.10 2.51 7.73
N VAL A 117 0.45 3.23 6.75
CA VAL A 117 1.27 2.68 5.66
C VAL A 117 2.58 3.48 5.58
N PRO A 118 3.56 3.22 6.47
CA PRO A 118 4.74 4.07 6.65
C PRO A 118 5.81 3.82 5.56
N LEU A 119 5.50 4.17 4.32
CA LEU A 119 6.32 3.92 3.14
C LEU A 119 6.91 5.20 2.52
N TYR A 120 7.14 6.24 3.33
CA TYR A 120 7.72 7.49 2.85
C TYR A 120 8.56 8.21 3.91
N SER A 121 9.38 9.15 3.45
CA SER A 121 10.23 9.99 4.28
C SER A 121 10.01 11.49 4.07
N GLY A 122 9.59 11.92 2.88
CA GLY A 122 9.53 13.34 2.54
C GLY A 122 8.51 13.71 1.45
N GLY A 123 8.73 14.87 0.84
CA GLY A 123 7.80 15.50 -0.10
C GLY A 123 7.58 14.71 -1.40
N LEU A 124 8.60 13.97 -1.87
CA LEU A 124 8.47 13.11 -3.06
C LEU A 124 7.44 12.00 -2.83
N GLY A 125 7.46 11.38 -1.65
CA GLY A 125 6.49 10.38 -1.24
C GLY A 125 5.10 10.97 -1.03
N ILE A 126 4.98 12.14 -0.40
CA ILE A 126 3.69 12.85 -0.27
C ILE A 126 3.08 13.10 -1.66
N LEU A 127 3.85 13.65 -2.60
CA LEU A 127 3.41 13.87 -3.97
C LEU A 127 2.95 12.57 -4.65
N ALA A 128 3.72 11.49 -4.53
CA ALA A 128 3.35 10.19 -5.07
C ALA A 128 2.05 9.65 -4.46
N GLY A 129 1.87 9.81 -3.15
CA GLY A 129 0.65 9.41 -2.44
C GLY A 129 -0.57 10.23 -2.86
N ASP A 130 -0.42 11.54 -3.01
CA ASP A 130 -1.49 12.43 -3.46
C ASP A 130 -1.84 12.19 -4.94
N HIS A 131 -0.87 11.86 -5.79
CA HIS A 131 -1.15 11.37 -7.14
C HIS A 131 -2.04 10.12 -7.13
N LEU A 132 -1.80 9.17 -6.23
CA LEU A 132 -2.64 7.96 -6.17
C LEU A 132 -4.06 8.30 -5.70
N LYS A 133 -4.21 9.16 -4.70
CA LYS A 133 -5.52 9.61 -4.19
C LYS A 133 -6.30 10.37 -5.25
N GLU A 134 -5.66 11.32 -5.94
CA GLU A 134 -6.30 12.12 -6.98
C GLU A 134 -6.62 11.26 -8.23
N ALA A 135 -5.71 10.37 -8.63
CA ALA A 135 -5.98 9.41 -9.70
C ALA A 135 -7.17 8.51 -9.35
N SER A 136 -7.27 8.11 -8.07
CA SER A 136 -8.44 7.41 -7.58
C SER A 136 -9.69 8.28 -7.71
N ASP A 137 -9.72 9.49 -7.16
CA ASP A 137 -10.89 10.38 -7.18
C ASP A 137 -11.40 10.69 -8.60
N LEU A 138 -10.48 10.99 -9.52
CA LEU A 138 -10.78 11.27 -10.92
C LEU A 138 -11.09 10.01 -11.75
N GLY A 139 -10.78 8.82 -11.22
CA GLY A 139 -10.87 7.53 -11.88
C GLY A 139 -9.92 7.39 -13.08
N VAL A 140 -8.72 7.94 -12.96
CA VAL A 140 -7.63 7.70 -13.90
C VAL A 140 -7.19 6.23 -13.75
N PRO A 141 -7.04 5.45 -14.84
CA PRO A 141 -6.68 4.03 -14.78
C PRO A 141 -5.20 3.86 -14.41
N LEU A 142 -4.86 4.08 -13.15
CA LEU A 142 -3.49 4.07 -12.65
C LEU A 142 -3.26 2.85 -11.75
N VAL A 143 -2.12 2.20 -11.95
CA VAL A 143 -1.54 1.22 -11.01
C VAL A 143 -0.17 1.72 -10.57
N ALA A 144 0.19 1.49 -9.32
CA ALA A 144 1.44 1.99 -8.76
C ALA A 144 2.36 0.85 -8.34
N VAL A 145 3.67 1.11 -8.36
CA VAL A 145 4.70 0.16 -7.95
C VAL A 145 5.72 0.84 -7.04
N GLY A 146 6.03 0.19 -5.91
CA GLY A 146 7.01 0.65 -4.93
C GLY A 146 7.58 -0.48 -4.08
N PHE A 147 8.08 -0.14 -2.90
CA PHE A 147 8.65 -1.11 -1.96
C PHE A 147 7.81 -1.26 -0.69
N MET A 148 7.81 -2.47 -0.14
CA MET A 148 7.41 -2.70 1.23
C MET A 148 8.63 -2.58 2.15
N TYR A 149 8.61 -1.59 3.04
CA TYR A 149 9.69 -1.33 4.00
C TYR A 149 9.32 -1.86 5.38
N ASN A 150 9.89 -3.01 5.78
CA ASN A 150 9.62 -3.61 7.09
C ASN A 150 10.28 -2.86 8.27
N GLN A 151 11.11 -1.84 8.01
CA GLN A 151 11.65 -0.92 9.03
C GLN A 151 11.30 0.55 8.76
N ALA A 152 10.39 0.80 7.82
CA ALA A 152 9.93 2.13 7.43
C ALA A 152 11.08 3.14 7.22
N TYR A 153 10.81 4.41 7.55
CA TYR A 153 11.82 5.43 7.82
C TYR A 153 12.11 5.50 9.33
N PHE A 154 13.14 6.25 9.74
CA PHE A 154 13.47 6.34 11.15
C PHE A 154 12.50 7.24 11.93
N ARG A 155 12.26 6.88 13.19
CA ARG A 155 11.69 7.76 14.20
C ARG A 155 12.80 8.57 14.84
N GLN A 156 12.68 9.89 14.75
CA GLN A 156 13.62 10.81 15.38
C GLN A 156 13.42 10.80 16.89
N VAL A 157 14.50 10.56 17.62
CA VAL A 157 14.58 10.77 19.07
C VAL A 157 15.66 11.82 19.31
N VAL A 158 15.39 12.77 20.20
CA VAL A 158 16.39 13.75 20.64
C VAL A 158 16.77 13.40 22.06
N ASP A 159 18.04 13.09 22.28
CA ASP A 159 18.55 12.69 23.59
C ASP A 159 18.63 13.88 24.56
N SER A 160 19.00 13.62 25.82
CA SER A 160 19.15 14.66 26.84
C SER A 160 20.23 15.70 26.54
N ASN A 161 21.13 15.42 25.58
CA ASN A 161 22.21 16.31 25.16
C ASN A 161 21.83 17.11 23.90
N GLY A 162 20.64 16.90 23.34
CA GLY A 162 20.18 17.54 22.11
C GLY A 162 20.66 16.86 20.82
N TRP A 163 21.26 15.66 20.89
CA TRP A 163 21.66 14.89 19.72
C TRP A 163 20.49 14.10 19.15
N GLN A 164 20.44 14.05 17.82
CA GLN A 164 19.48 13.21 17.11
C GLN A 164 19.96 11.76 17.10
N GLU A 165 19.07 10.87 17.52
CA GLU A 165 19.18 9.43 17.36
C GLU A 165 18.10 8.93 16.38
N ALA A 166 18.51 8.09 15.43
CA ALA A 166 17.62 7.47 14.46
C ALA A 166 17.21 6.07 14.94
N VAL A 167 15.94 5.92 15.34
CA VAL A 167 15.39 4.63 15.79
C VAL A 167 14.58 4.01 14.65
N TYR A 168 14.88 2.76 14.31
CA TYR A 168 14.18 2.01 13.26
C TYR A 168 13.28 0.96 13.91
N ASP A 169 11.99 1.24 13.90
CA ASP A 169 10.99 0.33 14.45
C ASP A 169 10.59 -0.68 13.36
N SER A 170 10.53 -1.97 13.71
CA SER A 170 10.02 -2.99 12.79
C SER A 170 8.51 -2.80 12.61
N VAL A 171 8.06 -2.82 11.37
CA VAL A 171 6.66 -2.80 10.99
C VAL A 171 6.23 -4.22 10.67
N ASP A 172 5.18 -4.68 11.33
CA ASP A 172 4.53 -5.95 10.99
C ASP A 172 3.55 -5.72 9.83
N PRO A 173 3.76 -6.34 8.65
CA PRO A 173 2.85 -6.28 7.51
C PRO A 173 1.40 -6.63 7.87
N MET A 174 1.17 -7.52 8.85
CA MET A 174 -0.16 -7.94 9.30
C MET A 174 -0.91 -6.87 10.09
N MET A 175 -0.21 -5.79 10.46
CA MET A 175 -0.76 -4.63 11.16
C MET A 175 -1.04 -3.45 10.22
N MET A 176 -0.91 -3.66 8.90
CA MET A 176 -1.12 -2.66 7.86
C MET A 176 -2.32 -3.03 6.98
N PRO A 177 -2.94 -2.07 6.29
CA PRO A 177 -4.00 -2.34 5.31
C PRO A 177 -3.41 -2.86 3.99
N ILE A 178 -2.66 -3.95 4.05
CA ILE A 178 -1.99 -4.56 2.90
C ILE A 178 -2.28 -6.05 2.84
N GLU A 179 -2.29 -6.60 1.63
CA GLU A 179 -2.55 -8.00 1.38
C GLU A 179 -1.49 -8.58 0.44
N LEU A 180 -1.29 -9.89 0.45
CA LEU A 180 -0.44 -10.52 -0.56
C LEU A 180 -1.13 -10.46 -1.92
N ALA A 181 -0.45 -9.89 -2.90
CA ALA A 181 -0.95 -9.83 -4.26
C ALA A 181 -1.04 -11.25 -4.84
N ARG A 182 -1.97 -11.44 -5.78
CA ARG A 182 -2.20 -12.73 -6.44
C ARG A 182 -2.03 -12.62 -7.95
N THR A 183 -1.60 -13.72 -8.55
CA THR A 183 -1.62 -13.88 -10.00
C THR A 183 -3.07 -14.05 -10.50
N PRO A 184 -3.33 -13.92 -11.81
CA PRO A 184 -4.65 -14.22 -12.38
C PRO A 184 -5.17 -15.63 -12.07
N GLU A 185 -4.28 -16.58 -11.83
CA GLU A 185 -4.57 -17.97 -11.45
C GLU A 185 -4.87 -18.14 -9.95
N GLY A 186 -4.73 -17.08 -9.16
CA GLY A 186 -5.01 -17.05 -7.72
C GLY A 186 -3.83 -17.43 -6.83
N GLU A 187 -2.65 -17.69 -7.40
CA GLU A 187 -1.42 -17.98 -6.65
C GLU A 187 -0.82 -16.71 -6.03
N LEU A 188 0.02 -16.85 -5.00
CA LEU A 188 0.71 -15.69 -4.42
C LEU A 188 1.74 -15.15 -5.42
N ALA A 189 1.63 -13.87 -5.75
CA ALA A 189 2.51 -13.24 -6.71
C ALA A 189 3.93 -13.09 -6.13
N LYS A 190 4.90 -13.63 -6.88
CA LYS A 190 6.33 -13.51 -6.62
C LYS A 190 7.05 -13.28 -7.94
N VAL A 191 8.18 -12.57 -7.87
CA VAL A 191 9.06 -12.37 -9.03
C VAL A 191 10.50 -12.59 -8.63
N HIS A 192 11.35 -12.88 -9.61
CA HIS A 192 12.78 -13.07 -9.39
C HIS A 192 13.55 -12.00 -10.17
N VAL A 193 14.61 -11.45 -9.59
CA VAL A 193 15.48 -10.45 -10.21
C VAL A 193 16.94 -10.88 -10.04
N GLN A 194 17.68 -10.92 -11.15
CA GLN A 194 19.10 -11.25 -11.14
C GLN A 194 19.92 -10.01 -10.72
N LEU A 195 20.61 -10.11 -9.59
CA LEU A 195 21.54 -9.09 -9.07
C LEU A 195 22.96 -9.65 -9.06
N GLY A 196 23.73 -9.40 -10.12
CA GLY A 196 25.05 -10.00 -10.30
C GLY A 196 24.95 -11.51 -10.49
N SER A 197 25.61 -12.29 -9.64
CA SER A 197 25.54 -13.76 -9.62
C SER A 197 24.37 -14.32 -8.81
N ARG A 198 23.56 -13.47 -8.17
CA ARG A 198 22.50 -13.88 -7.23
C ARG A 198 21.12 -13.67 -7.86
N MET A 199 20.21 -14.60 -7.62
CA MET A 199 18.80 -14.44 -7.94
C MET A 199 18.06 -14.05 -6.66
N VAL A 200 17.38 -12.90 -6.66
CA VAL A 200 16.61 -12.40 -5.52
C VAL A 200 15.13 -12.57 -5.79
N THR A 201 14.41 -13.21 -4.88
CA THR A 201 12.94 -13.32 -4.91
C THR A 201 12.31 -12.08 -4.27
N CYS A 202 11.31 -11.50 -4.91
CA CYS A 202 10.42 -10.51 -4.30
C CYS A 202 9.02 -11.08 -4.14
N VAL A 203 8.50 -11.04 -2.93
CA VAL A 203 7.07 -11.23 -2.65
C VAL A 203 6.35 -9.92 -2.97
N ILE A 204 5.18 -10.00 -3.58
CA ILE A 204 4.40 -8.83 -3.95
C ILE A 204 3.26 -8.63 -2.96
N TRP A 205 3.23 -7.48 -2.32
CA TRP A 205 2.09 -6.99 -1.54
C TRP A 205 1.24 -6.04 -2.37
N GLN A 206 -0.01 -5.83 -1.96
CA GLN A 206 -0.95 -4.91 -2.55
C GLN A 206 -1.58 -4.02 -1.47
N VAL A 207 -1.68 -2.73 -1.76
CA VAL A 207 -2.44 -1.74 -1.01
C VAL A 207 -3.54 -1.18 -1.92
N GLN A 208 -4.77 -1.11 -1.43
CA GLN A 208 -5.85 -0.46 -2.14
C GLN A 208 -5.95 1.01 -1.73
N VAL A 209 -5.67 1.90 -2.69
CA VAL A 209 -5.73 3.36 -2.53
C VAL A 209 -6.96 3.86 -3.28
N GLY A 210 -8.13 3.73 -2.65
CA GLY A 210 -9.40 3.90 -3.34
C GLY A 210 -9.48 2.92 -4.50
N ARG A 211 -9.60 3.42 -5.72
CA ARG A 211 -9.67 2.66 -6.98
C ARG A 211 -8.29 2.25 -7.51
N VAL A 212 -7.21 2.83 -7.00
CA VAL A 212 -5.83 2.56 -7.46
C VAL A 212 -5.23 1.40 -6.67
N SER A 213 -4.66 0.43 -7.37
CA SER A 213 -3.85 -0.63 -6.75
C SER A 213 -2.37 -0.24 -6.73
N LEU A 214 -1.78 -0.25 -5.54
CA LEU A 214 -0.35 -0.07 -5.31
C LEU A 214 0.29 -1.43 -4.98
N TYR A 215 1.21 -1.88 -5.83
CA TYR A 215 1.98 -3.11 -5.64
C TYR A 215 3.34 -2.81 -5.01
N LEU A 216 3.70 -3.55 -3.97
CA LEU A 216 4.91 -3.33 -3.20
C LEU A 216 5.81 -4.56 -3.24
N LEU A 217 7.07 -4.37 -3.65
CA LEU A 217 8.07 -5.42 -3.66
C LEU A 217 8.68 -5.60 -2.27
N ASP A 218 8.83 -6.85 -1.85
CA ASP A 218 9.43 -7.22 -0.58
C ASP A 218 10.45 -8.34 -0.76
N THR A 219 11.70 -8.08 -0.40
CA THR A 219 12.77 -9.09 -0.42
C THR A 219 12.84 -9.90 0.87
N ASP A 220 12.04 -9.58 1.90
CA ASP A 220 11.99 -10.33 3.17
C ASP A 220 11.30 -11.69 3.00
N SER A 221 11.96 -12.59 2.27
CA SER A 221 11.52 -13.94 1.95
C SER A 221 12.51 -14.96 2.49
N PRO A 222 12.05 -16.11 3.02
CA PRO A 222 12.93 -17.21 3.40
C PRO A 222 13.69 -17.82 2.21
N GLU A 223 13.29 -17.53 0.97
CA GLU A 223 14.01 -17.94 -0.24
C GLU A 223 15.31 -17.15 -0.48
N ASN A 224 15.45 -15.99 0.17
CA ASN A 224 16.59 -15.11 0.00
C ASN A 224 17.64 -15.30 1.10
N SER A 225 18.89 -14.95 0.77
CA SER A 225 19.96 -14.85 1.76
C SER A 225 19.62 -13.77 2.82
N PRO A 226 20.15 -13.87 4.05
CA PRO A 226 19.94 -12.83 5.07
C PRO A 226 20.36 -11.42 4.62
N GLU A 227 21.39 -11.29 3.77
CA GLU A 227 21.82 -10.02 3.18
C GLU A 227 20.74 -9.49 2.21
N ASP A 228 20.20 -10.36 1.35
CA ASP A 228 19.22 -9.97 0.34
C ASP A 228 17.86 -9.63 0.94
N ARG A 229 17.48 -10.27 2.06
CA ARG A 229 16.26 -9.91 2.80
C ARG A 229 16.25 -8.46 3.26
N HIS A 230 17.43 -7.86 3.48
CA HIS A 230 17.56 -6.49 3.95
C HIS A 230 17.50 -5.44 2.82
N LEU A 231 17.46 -5.85 1.54
CA LEU A 231 17.46 -4.92 0.41
C LEU A 231 16.23 -4.01 0.39
N THR A 232 15.08 -4.47 0.86
CA THR A 232 13.85 -3.66 1.00
C THR A 232 13.55 -3.30 2.45
N ALA A 233 14.48 -3.45 3.40
CA ALA A 233 14.15 -3.21 4.80
C ALA A 233 13.90 -1.73 5.11
N ARG A 234 14.73 -0.83 4.54
CA ARG A 234 14.74 0.60 4.86
C ARG A 234 14.64 1.46 3.61
N LEU A 235 13.84 2.51 3.72
CA LEU A 235 13.83 3.61 2.76
C LEU A 235 15.13 4.41 2.90
N TYR A 236 15.85 4.59 1.78
CA TYR A 236 17.16 5.26 1.73
C TYR A 236 18.22 4.68 2.68
N GLY A 237 18.16 3.36 2.93
CA GLY A 237 19.17 2.65 3.72
C GLY A 237 20.34 2.11 2.89
N GLY A 238 21.40 1.71 3.58
CA GLY A 238 22.56 1.03 2.98
C GLY A 238 23.56 1.96 2.30
N ASP A 239 24.42 1.38 1.48
CA ASP A 239 25.46 2.07 0.72
C ASP A 239 25.07 2.21 -0.77
N HIS A 240 26.01 2.67 -1.60
CA HIS A 240 25.80 2.80 -3.05
C HIS A 240 25.44 1.46 -3.72
N ARG A 241 25.93 0.33 -3.21
CA ARG A 241 25.62 -1.00 -3.74
C ARG A 241 24.19 -1.38 -3.40
N THR A 242 23.75 -1.18 -2.16
CA THR A 242 22.35 -1.38 -1.76
C THR A 242 21.41 -0.52 -2.59
N ARG A 243 21.75 0.76 -2.78
CA ARG A 243 20.96 1.67 -3.61
C ARG A 243 20.81 1.16 -5.04
N LEU A 244 21.91 0.76 -5.69
CA LEU A 244 21.84 0.21 -7.05
C LEU A 244 20.98 -1.07 -7.11
N CYS A 245 21.11 -1.95 -6.11
CA CYS A 245 20.26 -3.14 -6.00
C CYS A 245 18.77 -2.76 -5.87
N GLN A 246 18.43 -1.76 -5.05
CA GLN A 246 17.06 -1.26 -4.92
C GLN A 246 16.56 -0.66 -6.24
N GLU A 247 17.36 0.13 -6.96
CA GLU A 247 16.96 0.71 -8.25
C GLU A 247 16.71 -0.39 -9.31
N LEU A 248 17.54 -1.44 -9.33
CA LEU A 248 17.33 -2.63 -10.17
C LEU A 248 16.07 -3.40 -9.78
N LEU A 249 15.86 -3.64 -8.47
CA LEU A 249 14.67 -4.33 -7.97
C LEU A 249 13.38 -3.55 -8.29
N LEU A 250 13.37 -2.24 -8.07
CA LEU A 250 12.21 -1.40 -8.35
C LEU A 250 11.90 -1.35 -9.85
N GLY A 251 12.93 -1.14 -10.67
CA GLY A 251 12.78 -1.06 -12.12
C GLY A 251 12.42 -2.40 -12.76
N ILE A 252 13.33 -3.37 -12.68
CA ILE A 252 13.17 -4.70 -13.31
C ILE A 252 12.09 -5.51 -12.59
N GLY A 253 12.21 -5.63 -11.27
CA GLY A 253 11.25 -6.38 -10.47
C GLY A 253 9.85 -5.78 -10.55
N GLY A 254 9.72 -4.46 -10.60
CA GLY A 254 8.43 -3.81 -10.70
C GLY A 254 7.70 -4.05 -12.02
N VAL A 255 8.40 -4.05 -13.16
CA VAL A 255 7.81 -4.47 -14.46
C VAL A 255 7.33 -5.92 -14.36
N ARG A 256 8.18 -6.82 -13.88
CA ARG A 256 7.84 -8.24 -13.71
C ARG A 256 6.67 -8.44 -12.75
N ALA A 257 6.57 -7.63 -11.69
CA ALA A 257 5.48 -7.68 -10.73
C ALA A 257 4.15 -7.33 -11.39
N LEU A 258 4.12 -6.28 -12.21
CA LEU A 258 2.94 -5.94 -13.00
C LEU A 258 2.54 -7.06 -13.96
N ARG A 259 3.49 -7.72 -14.63
CA ARG A 259 3.21 -8.91 -15.45
C ARG A 259 2.61 -10.05 -14.63
N ALA A 260 3.22 -10.37 -13.49
CA ALA A 260 2.80 -11.47 -12.63
C ALA A 260 1.37 -11.29 -12.09
N VAL A 261 0.95 -10.05 -11.84
CA VAL A 261 -0.42 -9.72 -11.38
C VAL A 261 -1.38 -9.41 -12.54
N GLY A 262 -1.00 -9.73 -13.79
CA GLY A 262 -1.86 -9.62 -14.97
C GLY A 262 -2.11 -8.18 -15.46
N ARG A 263 -1.20 -7.25 -15.17
CA ARG A 263 -1.30 -5.85 -15.61
C ARG A 263 -0.40 -5.59 -16.81
N ASP A 264 -0.99 -4.95 -17.83
CA ASP A 264 -0.27 -4.45 -19.00
C ASP A 264 -0.43 -2.94 -19.21
N PRO A 265 0.43 -2.12 -18.58
CA PRO A 265 0.36 -0.68 -18.71
C PRO A 265 0.80 -0.17 -20.09
N HIS A 266 0.04 0.81 -20.58
CA HIS A 266 0.31 1.52 -21.82
C HIS A 266 1.29 2.68 -21.64
N VAL A 267 1.23 3.35 -20.49
CA VAL A 267 2.09 4.47 -20.13
C VAL A 267 2.88 4.09 -18.88
N TRP A 268 4.13 4.51 -18.83
CA TRP A 268 5.06 4.21 -17.75
C TRP A 268 5.64 5.53 -17.23
N HIS A 269 5.41 5.82 -15.97
CA HIS A 269 5.85 7.05 -15.30
C HIS A 269 6.90 6.73 -14.24
N ALA A 270 8.06 7.37 -14.38
CA ALA A 270 9.15 7.32 -13.40
C ALA A 270 9.06 8.52 -12.46
N ASN A 271 8.80 8.29 -11.18
CA ASN A 271 8.96 9.34 -10.17
C ASN A 271 10.45 9.45 -9.80
N GLU A 272 11.13 10.37 -10.49
CA GLU A 272 12.60 10.53 -10.49
C GLU A 272 13.37 9.31 -11.08
N GLY A 273 14.69 9.24 -10.87
CA GLY A 273 15.58 8.24 -11.43
C GLY A 273 15.60 6.88 -10.72
N HIS A 274 15.03 6.77 -9.51
CA HIS A 274 15.04 5.51 -8.75
C HIS A 274 14.50 4.29 -9.53
N PRO A 275 13.37 4.39 -10.26
CA PRO A 275 12.84 3.27 -11.02
C PRO A 275 13.39 3.18 -12.46
N ALA A 276 14.39 3.98 -12.85
CA ALA A 276 14.80 4.14 -14.26
C ALA A 276 15.14 2.82 -14.98
N PHE A 277 15.56 1.78 -14.25
CA PHE A 277 15.82 0.45 -14.80
C PHE A 277 14.58 -0.25 -15.40
N PHE A 278 13.35 0.21 -15.12
CA PHE A 278 12.19 -0.32 -15.85
C PHE A 278 12.31 -0.05 -17.35
N LEU A 279 12.96 1.04 -17.77
CA LEU A 279 13.15 1.35 -19.19
C LEU A 279 13.96 0.26 -19.88
N VAL A 280 15.02 -0.21 -19.22
CA VAL A 280 15.88 -1.30 -19.73
C VAL A 280 15.10 -2.61 -19.77
N GLU A 281 14.33 -2.91 -18.73
CA GLU A 281 13.49 -4.11 -18.69
C GLU A 281 12.43 -4.12 -19.81
N ARG A 282 11.78 -2.96 -20.04
CA ARG A 282 10.80 -2.78 -21.10
C ARG A 282 11.41 -2.87 -22.49
N MET A 283 12.62 -2.34 -22.69
CA MET A 283 13.36 -2.56 -23.94
C MET A 283 13.64 -4.04 -24.15
N ARG A 284 14.07 -4.77 -23.11
CA ARG A 284 14.28 -6.23 -23.20
C ARG A 284 13.02 -6.97 -23.62
N GLU A 285 11.86 -6.64 -23.02
CA GLU A 285 10.57 -7.23 -23.41
C GLU A 285 10.20 -6.95 -24.88
N HIS A 286 10.65 -5.82 -25.44
CA HIS A 286 10.30 -5.42 -26.81
C HIS A 286 11.20 -6.04 -27.89
N PHE A 287 12.43 -6.41 -27.52
CA PHE A 287 13.41 -7.02 -28.44
C PHE A 287 13.47 -8.55 -28.37
N GLN A 288 12.66 -9.18 -27.52
CA GLN A 288 12.48 -10.64 -27.42
C GLN A 288 11.25 -11.09 -28.20
#